data_AF-A0AAJ4DW92-F1
#
_entry.id   AF-A0AAJ4DW92-F1
#
_cell.length_a   1.000
_cell.length_b   1.000
_cell.length_c   1.000
_cell.angle_alpha   90.00
_cell.angle_beta   90.00
_cell.angle_gamma   90.00
#
_symmetry.space_group_name_H-M   'P 1'
#
loop_
_entity.id
_entity.type
_entity.pdbx_description
1 polymer ?
#
loop_
_entity_poly.entity_id
_entity_poly.type
_entity_poly.pdbx_seq_one_letter_code
_entity_poly.pdbx_strand_id
1 'polypeptide(L)'
;MKALYPMVLLSLTLGASMATHACSYDGQFNNPFTESFPGSLDIAMATQDALAKNYLESVETLEGKQGLRRASWWLKLIAKKQQVELRSVSYIYLIDSHLWTKVSPDQNIEIHVSPVSAKPSSVMLMSEAALQALVQGKVNIGKAVELGIVHFTS
;
A
#
# COMPACT_ATOMS: atom_id res chain seq x y z
N MET A 1 63.54 15.10 -24.82
CA MET A 1 63.09 16.39 -24.25
C MET A 1 62.00 16.99 -25.15
N LYS A 2 60.75 16.96 -24.71
CA LYS A 2 59.65 17.84 -25.17
C LYS A 2 58.63 17.94 -24.04
N ALA A 3 58.26 19.18 -23.78
CA ALA A 3 57.62 19.72 -22.59
C ALA A 3 56.09 19.79 -22.73
N LEU A 4 55.40 19.66 -21.58
CA LEU A 4 54.13 20.30 -21.15
C LEU A 4 52.88 20.15 -22.06
N TYR A 5 51.64 19.93 -21.60
CA TYR A 5 50.89 20.31 -20.39
C TYR A 5 49.82 19.22 -20.09
N PRO A 6 49.29 19.16 -18.86
CA PRO A 6 48.26 18.23 -18.42
C PRO A 6 46.86 18.77 -18.77
N MET A 7 46.07 18.01 -19.53
CA MET A 7 44.66 18.33 -19.72
C MET A 7 43.86 17.56 -18.67
N VAL A 8 43.67 18.22 -17.53
CA VAL A 8 42.59 17.91 -16.59
C VAL A 8 41.27 18.10 -17.35
N LEU A 9 40.59 17.01 -17.71
CA LEU A 9 39.16 17.07 -18.00
C LEU A 9 38.42 16.23 -16.97
N LEU A 10 37.92 16.98 -15.99
CA LEU A 10 36.89 16.66 -15.03
C LEU A 10 35.62 16.22 -15.78
N SER A 11 35.38 14.92 -15.92
CA SER A 11 34.05 14.39 -16.30
C SER A 11 33.40 13.72 -15.10
N LEU A 12 32.99 14.57 -14.15
CA LEU A 12 32.14 14.21 -13.03
C LEU A 12 30.68 14.40 -13.46
N THR A 13 30.15 13.50 -14.30
CA THR A 13 28.70 13.40 -14.50
C THR A 13 28.14 12.42 -13.49
N LEU A 14 27.81 12.96 -12.31
CA LEU A 14 26.83 12.37 -11.40
C LEU A 14 25.51 12.20 -12.18
N GLY A 15 25.33 11.04 -12.78
CA GLY A 15 24.02 10.52 -13.10
C GLY A 15 23.36 10.04 -11.81
N ALA A 16 23.02 10.98 -10.92
CA ALA A 16 22.04 10.69 -9.88
C ALA A 16 20.70 10.52 -10.59
N SER A 17 20.43 9.30 -11.07
CA SER A 17 19.07 8.91 -11.43
C SER A 17 18.27 9.01 -10.14
N MET A 18 17.58 10.14 -9.94
CA MET A 18 16.50 10.21 -8.99
C MET A 18 15.45 9.24 -9.53
N ALA A 19 15.53 7.98 -9.11
CA ALA A 19 14.50 7.02 -9.42
C ALA A 19 13.23 7.56 -8.75
N THR A 20 12.32 8.02 -9.60
CA THR A 20 11.01 8.54 -9.25
C THR A 20 10.18 7.39 -8.67
N HIS A 21 10.43 7.03 -7.42
CA HIS A 21 9.71 5.98 -6.71
C HIS A 21 8.49 6.58 -6.01
N ALA A 22 7.48 6.91 -6.81
CA ALA A 22 6.12 7.13 -6.33
C ALA A 22 5.15 6.68 -7.45
N CYS A 23 5.24 5.41 -7.82
CA CYS A 23 4.36 4.79 -8.80
C CYS A 23 3.21 4.11 -8.04
N SER A 24 2.05 4.76 -7.93
CA SER A 24 0.79 4.02 -7.76
C SER A 24 0.57 3.11 -8.97
N TYR A 25 -0.51 2.33 -8.95
CA TYR A 25 -0.95 1.60 -10.14
C TYR A 25 -1.17 2.49 -11.37
N ASP A 26 -1.36 3.81 -11.18
CA ASP A 26 -1.54 4.81 -12.24
C ASP A 26 -0.23 5.53 -12.66
N GLY A 27 0.90 5.20 -12.05
CA GLY A 27 2.24 5.56 -12.53
C GLY A 27 2.83 6.88 -12.01
N GLN A 28 2.04 7.90 -11.65
CA GLN A 28 2.62 9.14 -11.12
C GLN A 28 1.74 9.82 -10.06
N PHE A 29 2.26 9.90 -8.83
CA PHE A 29 1.70 10.73 -7.76
C PHE A 29 2.10 12.19 -7.93
N ASN A 30 1.13 13.10 -7.90
CA ASN A 30 1.42 14.54 -7.90
C ASN A 30 1.68 15.05 -6.47
N ASN A 31 0.93 14.56 -5.47
CA ASN A 31 1.16 14.91 -4.07
C ASN A 31 0.75 13.77 -3.10
N PRO A 32 1.71 13.10 -2.43
CA PRO A 32 1.45 11.94 -1.58
C PRO A 32 0.65 12.29 -0.31
N PHE A 33 0.68 13.53 0.16
CA PHE A 33 -0.05 13.94 1.37
C PHE A 33 -1.53 14.18 1.12
N THR A 34 -1.91 14.65 -0.07
CA THR A 34 -3.32 14.85 -0.44
C THR A 34 -4.01 13.57 -0.87
N GLU A 35 -3.24 12.58 -1.33
CA GLU A 35 -3.77 11.31 -1.84
C GLU A 35 -3.75 10.18 -0.79
N SER A 36 -3.17 10.44 0.39
CA SER A 36 -3.22 9.53 1.54
C SER A 36 -4.50 9.73 2.34
N PHE A 37 -5.16 8.64 2.73
CA PHE A 37 -6.28 8.70 3.66
C PHE A 37 -5.79 8.91 5.11
N PRO A 38 -6.49 9.68 5.97
CA PRO A 38 -6.10 9.86 7.37
C PRO A 38 -5.91 8.53 8.10
N GLY A 39 -4.81 8.39 8.85
CA GLY A 39 -4.42 7.14 9.53
C GLY A 39 -3.44 6.27 8.74
N SER A 40 -3.14 6.59 7.48
CA SER A 40 -2.18 5.81 6.67
C SER A 40 -0.78 5.77 7.25
N LEU A 41 -0.31 6.85 7.89
CA LEU A 41 1.00 6.90 8.52
C LEU A 41 1.11 5.92 9.71
N ASP A 42 0.07 5.85 10.54
CA ASP A 42 0.05 4.95 11.70
C ASP A 42 0.13 3.48 11.24
N ILE A 43 -0.64 3.13 10.20
CA ILE A 43 -0.57 1.81 9.57
C ILE A 43 0.81 1.53 8.99
N ALA A 44 1.46 2.50 8.34
CA ALA A 44 2.79 2.33 7.78
C ALA A 44 3.83 2.05 8.88
N MET A 45 3.79 2.82 9.97
CA MET A 45 4.68 2.64 11.11
C MET A 45 4.46 1.27 11.79
N ALA A 46 3.20 0.91 12.05
CA ALA A 46 2.86 -0.38 12.63
C ALA A 46 3.25 -1.56 11.72
N THR A 47 3.11 -1.40 10.40
CA THR A 47 3.55 -2.41 9.43
C THR A 47 5.05 -2.62 9.50
N GLN A 48 5.85 -1.54 9.58
CA GLN A 48 7.30 -1.65 9.71
C GLN A 48 7.72 -2.32 11.02
N ASP A 49 7.08 -1.96 12.14
CA ASP A 49 7.32 -2.62 13.43
C ASP A 49 6.96 -4.12 13.39
N ALA A 50 5.83 -4.47 12.77
CA ALA A 50 5.39 -5.85 12.62
C ALA A 50 6.32 -6.68 11.70
N LEU A 51 6.89 -6.07 10.66
CA LEU A 51 7.94 -6.67 9.84
C LEU A 51 9.22 -6.91 10.65
N ALA A 52 9.68 -5.91 11.41
CA ALA A 52 10.88 -6.02 12.25
C ALA A 52 10.75 -7.10 13.32
N LYS A 53 9.53 -7.33 13.82
CA LYS A 53 9.20 -8.36 14.82
C LYS A 53 8.81 -9.71 14.21
N ASN A 54 8.88 -9.87 12.89
CA ASN A 54 8.50 -11.09 12.15
C ASN A 54 7.03 -11.52 12.32
N TYR A 55 6.14 -10.58 12.64
CA TYR A 55 4.68 -10.83 12.57
C TYR A 55 4.16 -10.76 11.13
N LEU A 56 4.86 -10.02 10.27
CA LEU A 56 4.59 -9.93 8.83
C LEU A 56 5.80 -10.40 8.03
N GLU A 57 5.54 -10.78 6.79
CA GLU A 57 6.58 -11.00 5.78
C GLU A 57 6.64 -9.82 4.82
N SER A 58 7.83 -9.54 4.32
CA SER A 58 8.00 -8.54 3.27
C SER A 58 7.29 -9.00 2.01
N VAL A 59 6.50 -8.10 1.43
CA VAL A 59 5.87 -8.30 0.14
C VAL A 59 6.70 -7.59 -0.91
N GLU A 60 7.11 -8.31 -1.95
CA GLU A 60 7.78 -7.73 -3.11
C GLU A 60 6.93 -6.61 -3.72
N THR A 61 7.49 -5.43 -3.93
CA THR A 61 6.79 -4.33 -4.60
C THR A 61 6.61 -4.68 -6.07
N LEU A 62 5.35 -4.79 -6.53
CA LEU A 62 5.02 -5.00 -7.94
C LEU A 62 4.31 -3.77 -8.48
N GLU A 63 4.79 -3.24 -9.59
CA GLU A 63 4.24 -2.01 -10.17
C GLU A 63 3.14 -2.28 -11.21
N GLY A 64 2.31 -1.25 -11.43
CA GLY A 64 1.27 -1.23 -12.46
C GLY A 64 0.34 -2.43 -12.42
N LYS A 65 0.05 -3.00 -13.60
CA LYS A 65 -0.93 -4.09 -13.76
C LYS A 65 -0.61 -5.34 -12.96
N GLN A 66 0.68 -5.63 -12.73
CA GLN A 66 1.07 -6.86 -12.03
C GLN A 66 0.75 -6.78 -10.55
N GLY A 67 1.11 -5.67 -9.90
CA GLY A 67 0.74 -5.42 -8.51
C GLY A 67 -0.76 -5.31 -8.34
N LEU A 68 -1.45 -4.56 -9.20
CA LEU A 68 -2.90 -4.40 -9.12
C LEU A 68 -3.61 -5.76 -9.19
N ARG A 69 -3.14 -6.66 -10.07
CA ARG A 69 -3.69 -8.01 -10.18
C ARG A 69 -3.50 -8.83 -8.90
N ARG A 70 -2.33 -8.74 -8.27
CA ARG A 70 -2.02 -9.45 -7.02
C ARG A 70 -2.86 -8.92 -5.86
N ALA A 71 -2.85 -7.60 -5.65
CA ALA A 71 -3.67 -6.95 -4.62
C ALA A 71 -5.16 -7.26 -4.84
N SER A 72 -5.65 -7.18 -6.08
CA SER A 72 -7.02 -7.52 -6.44
C SER A 72 -7.39 -8.96 -6.07
N TRP A 73 -6.46 -9.90 -6.29
CA TRP A 73 -6.69 -11.31 -5.95
C TRP A 73 -6.79 -11.50 -4.43
N TRP A 74 -5.88 -10.90 -3.66
CA TRP A 74 -5.94 -10.93 -2.20
C TRP A 74 -7.20 -10.26 -1.64
N LEU A 75 -7.60 -9.12 -2.18
CA LEU A 75 -8.85 -8.43 -1.80
C LEU A 75 -10.07 -9.31 -2.05
N LYS A 76 -10.15 -10.00 -3.19
CA LYS A 76 -11.24 -10.95 -3.47
C LYS A 76 -11.25 -12.11 -2.48
N LEU A 77 -10.09 -12.61 -2.10
CA LEU A 77 -9.98 -13.68 -1.12
C LEU A 77 -10.42 -13.24 0.27
N ILE A 78 -10.01 -12.05 0.72
CA ILE A 78 -10.41 -11.57 2.05
C ILE A 78 -11.91 -11.27 2.11
N ALA A 79 -12.47 -10.68 1.05
CA ALA A 79 -13.92 -10.46 0.93
C ALA A 79 -14.73 -11.77 1.06
N LYS A 80 -14.22 -12.86 0.48
CA LYS A 80 -14.84 -14.18 0.59
C LYS A 80 -14.68 -14.82 1.97
N LYS A 81 -13.54 -14.61 2.64
CA LYS A 81 -13.21 -15.27 3.91
C LYS A 81 -13.76 -14.55 5.14
N GLN A 82 -13.80 -13.22 5.13
CA GLN A 82 -14.09 -12.37 6.29
C GLN A 82 -15.46 -11.68 6.15
N GLN A 83 -16.47 -12.48 5.79
CA GLN A 83 -17.80 -11.98 5.46
C GLN A 83 -18.48 -11.22 6.60
N VAL A 84 -18.17 -11.59 7.85
CA VAL A 84 -18.81 -11.03 9.04
C VAL A 84 -18.14 -9.70 9.42
N GLU A 85 -16.82 -9.70 9.42
CA GLU A 85 -15.97 -8.57 9.78
C GLU A 85 -16.10 -7.41 8.78
N LEU A 86 -16.39 -7.72 7.51
CA LEU A 86 -16.56 -6.72 6.46
C LEU A 86 -17.99 -6.17 6.34
N ARG A 87 -18.98 -6.68 7.10
CA ARG A 87 -20.38 -6.22 6.96
C ARG A 87 -20.57 -4.73 7.23
N SER A 88 -19.79 -4.19 8.16
CA SER A 88 -19.84 -2.77 8.49
C SER A 88 -18.94 -1.92 7.61
N VAL A 89 -18.02 -2.52 6.84
CA VAL A 89 -17.01 -1.82 6.04
C VAL A 89 -17.62 -1.38 4.71
N SER A 90 -17.48 -0.10 4.39
CA SER A 90 -17.90 0.45 3.08
C SER A 90 -16.73 0.53 2.09
N TYR A 91 -15.51 0.73 2.60
CA TYR A 91 -14.30 0.78 1.78
C TYR A 91 -13.14 0.07 2.45
N ILE A 92 -12.32 -0.60 1.65
CA ILE A 92 -10.98 -1.04 2.03
C ILE A 92 -9.98 -0.12 1.32
N TYR A 93 -9.00 0.37 2.06
CA TYR A 93 -7.94 1.22 1.54
C TYR A 93 -6.57 0.59 1.81
N LEU A 94 -5.84 0.27 0.74
CA LEU A 94 -4.46 -0.19 0.83
C LEU A 94 -3.52 1.01 0.78
N ILE A 95 -2.80 1.24 1.87
CA ILE A 95 -2.00 2.45 2.06
C ILE A 95 -0.79 2.53 1.12
N ASP A 96 -0.16 1.39 0.81
CA ASP A 96 1.11 1.36 0.05
C ASP A 96 0.88 1.73 -1.43
N SER A 97 -0.26 1.31 -1.97
CA SER A 97 -0.64 1.54 -3.37
C SER A 97 -1.73 2.60 -3.53
N HIS A 98 -2.21 3.17 -2.43
CA HIS A 98 -3.39 4.04 -2.36
C HIS A 98 -4.62 3.43 -3.04
N LEU A 99 -4.78 2.11 -2.95
CA LEU A 99 -5.81 1.38 -3.67
C LEU A 99 -7.10 1.40 -2.87
N TRP A 100 -8.09 2.08 -3.42
CA TRP A 100 -9.47 2.06 -2.91
C TRP A 100 -10.25 0.90 -3.48
N THR A 101 -10.97 0.22 -2.59
CA THR A 101 -11.90 -0.87 -2.93
C THR A 101 -13.21 -0.62 -2.22
N LYS A 102 -14.30 -0.51 -2.97
CA LYS A 102 -15.64 -0.39 -2.40
C LYS A 102 -16.17 -1.77 -2.04
N VAL A 103 -16.82 -1.86 -0.89
CA VAL A 103 -17.48 -3.07 -0.41
C VAL A 103 -18.99 -2.81 -0.46
N SER A 104 -19.71 -3.63 -1.20
CA SER A 104 -21.16 -3.58 -1.28
C SER A 104 -21.80 -4.31 -0.10
N PRO A 105 -23.07 -4.03 0.26
CA PRO A 105 -23.75 -4.72 1.37
C PRO A 105 -23.88 -6.24 1.19
N ASP A 106 -23.90 -6.72 -0.06
CA ASP A 106 -23.86 -8.14 -0.43
C ASP A 106 -22.43 -8.73 -0.42
N GLN A 107 -21.46 -7.93 0.03
CA GLN A 107 -20.03 -8.24 0.16
C GLN A 107 -19.32 -8.51 -1.17
N ASN A 108 -19.94 -8.12 -2.28
CA ASN A 108 -19.21 -7.95 -3.53
C ASN A 108 -18.26 -6.75 -3.40
N ILE A 109 -17.12 -6.82 -4.07
CA ILE A 109 -16.12 -5.75 -4.05
C ILE A 109 -15.89 -5.17 -5.44
N GLU A 110 -15.74 -3.85 -5.49
CA GLU A 110 -15.36 -3.09 -6.67
C GLU A 110 -13.99 -2.47 -6.39
N ILE A 111 -12.98 -2.95 -7.10
CA ILE A 111 -11.57 -2.61 -6.84
C ILE A 111 -11.13 -1.50 -7.80
N HIS A 112 -10.28 -0.60 -7.31
CA HIS A 112 -9.73 0.53 -8.07
C HIS A 112 -10.80 1.56 -8.44
N VAL A 113 -11.50 2.03 -7.39
CA VAL A 113 -12.61 2.99 -7.50
C VAL A 113 -12.30 4.25 -6.72
N SER A 114 -12.78 5.41 -7.18
CA SER A 114 -12.72 6.62 -6.36
C SER A 114 -13.81 6.61 -5.29
N PRO A 115 -13.51 6.94 -4.02
CA PRO A 115 -14.54 7.04 -3.00
C PRO A 115 -15.54 8.16 -3.33
N VAL A 116 -16.82 7.94 -3.02
CA VAL A 116 -17.92 8.86 -3.37
C VAL A 116 -17.84 10.20 -2.62
N SER A 117 -17.14 10.24 -1.47
CA SER A 117 -16.92 11.46 -0.69
C SER A 117 -15.44 11.58 -0.28
N ALA A 118 -15.01 12.79 0.07
CA ALA A 118 -13.66 13.04 0.60
C ALA A 118 -13.43 12.44 2.01
N LYS A 119 -14.52 12.05 2.69
CA LYS A 119 -14.50 11.42 4.02
C LYS A 119 -15.52 10.27 4.02
N PRO A 120 -15.22 9.15 3.34
CA PRO A 120 -16.08 7.99 3.37
C PRO A 120 -16.18 7.48 4.81
N SER A 121 -17.39 7.18 5.25
CA SER A 121 -17.64 6.52 6.53
C SER A 121 -17.27 5.04 6.44
N SER A 122 -16.76 4.46 7.52
CA SER A 122 -16.43 3.03 7.62
C SER A 122 -15.40 2.52 6.60
N VAL A 123 -14.16 3.00 6.76
CA VAL A 123 -13.00 2.57 5.97
C VAL A 123 -12.14 1.61 6.78
N MET A 124 -11.75 0.50 6.18
CA MET A 124 -10.74 -0.41 6.71
C MET A 124 -9.39 -0.10 6.03
N LEU A 125 -8.42 0.38 6.80
CA LEU A 125 -7.07 0.68 6.31
C LEU A 125 -6.13 -0.47 6.62
N MET A 126 -5.24 -0.80 5.68
CA MET A 126 -4.14 -1.74 5.89
C MET A 126 -3.04 -1.59 4.83
N SER A 127 -1.87 -2.21 5.05
CA SER A 127 -0.83 -2.40 4.05
C SER A 127 -1.06 -3.66 3.20
N GLU A 128 -0.36 -3.79 2.07
CA GLU A 128 -0.35 -5.03 1.28
C GLU A 128 0.24 -6.22 2.08
N ALA A 129 1.23 -5.97 2.94
CA ALA A 129 1.80 -6.99 3.81
C ALA A 129 0.77 -7.51 4.84
N ALA A 130 0.01 -6.60 5.45
CA ALA A 130 -1.09 -6.96 6.35
C ALA A 130 -2.18 -7.75 5.61
N LEU A 131 -2.57 -7.30 4.41
CA LEU A 131 -3.54 -8.00 3.57
C LEU A 131 -3.08 -9.43 3.24
N GLN A 132 -1.81 -9.60 2.84
CA GLN A 132 -1.24 -10.91 2.55
C GLN A 132 -1.30 -11.82 3.78
N ALA A 133 -0.89 -11.32 4.94
CA ALA A 133 -0.88 -12.10 6.18
C ALA A 133 -2.30 -12.52 6.61
N LEU A 134 -3.30 -11.65 6.43
CA LEU A 134 -4.72 -11.97 6.64
C LEU A 134 -5.21 -13.05 5.67
N VAL A 135 -4.87 -12.93 4.37
CA VAL A 135 -5.26 -13.91 3.35
C VAL A 135 -4.65 -15.28 3.62
N GLN A 136 -3.40 -15.32 4.08
CA GLN A 136 -2.69 -16.54 4.45
C GLN A 136 -3.12 -17.10 5.82
N GLY A 137 -3.88 -16.33 6.62
CA GLY A 137 -4.30 -16.73 7.96
C GLY A 137 -3.17 -16.71 9.00
N LYS A 138 -2.06 -16.02 8.73
CA LYS A 138 -0.96 -15.82 9.69
C LYS A 138 -1.38 -14.91 10.84
N VAL A 139 -2.25 -13.95 10.53
CA VAL A 139 -2.95 -13.10 11.50
C VAL A 139 -4.43 -13.10 11.17
N ASN A 140 -5.28 -12.94 12.20
CA ASN A 140 -6.70 -12.67 12.02
C ASN A 140 -6.97 -11.16 12.20
N ILE A 141 -8.18 -10.71 11.88
CA ILE A 141 -8.56 -9.29 11.94
C ILE A 141 -8.37 -8.71 13.34
N GLY A 142 -8.79 -9.42 14.39
CA GLY A 142 -8.62 -8.96 15.78
C GLY A 142 -7.16 -8.74 16.15
N LYS A 143 -6.28 -9.68 15.81
CA LYS A 143 -4.84 -9.56 16.05
C LYS A 143 -4.21 -8.46 15.18
N ALA A 144 -4.66 -8.32 13.94
CA ALA A 144 -4.19 -7.27 13.05
C ALA A 144 -4.54 -5.86 13.58
N VAL A 145 -5.72 -5.71 14.19
CA VAL A 145 -6.11 -4.48 14.90
C VAL A 145 -5.26 -4.27 16.15
N GLU A 146 -5.02 -5.31 16.95
CA GLU A 146 -4.16 -5.23 18.14
C GLU A 146 -2.72 -4.81 17.80
N LEU A 147 -2.20 -5.29 16.67
CA LEU A 147 -0.88 -4.94 16.15
C LEU A 147 -0.85 -3.55 15.47
N GLY A 148 -1.99 -2.89 15.29
CA GLY A 148 -2.11 -1.59 14.60
C GLY A 148 -1.90 -1.65 13.08
N ILE A 149 -1.83 -2.85 12.49
CA ILE A 149 -1.62 -3.03 11.04
C ILE A 149 -2.95 -3.04 10.24
N VAL A 150 -4.07 -3.01 10.95
CA VAL A 150 -5.43 -2.80 10.43
C VAL A 150 -6.14 -1.79 11.32
N HIS A 151 -6.73 -0.75 10.74
CA HIS A 151 -7.62 0.18 11.46
C HIS A 151 -8.98 0.30 10.77
N PHE A 152 -10.02 0.53 11.58
CA PHE A 152 -11.35 0.86 11.10
C PHE A 152 -11.65 2.32 11.46
N THR A 153 -11.99 3.14 10.48
CA THR A 153 -12.42 4.53 10.70
C THR A 153 -13.91 4.63 10.42
N SER A 154 -14.68 5.12 11.39
CA SER A 154 -16.11 5.39 11.26
C SER A 154 -16.38 6.80 10.75
#